data_AF-N9LII2-F1
#
_entry.id   AF-N9LII2-F1
#
_cell.length_a   1.000
_cell.length_b   1.000
_cell.length_c   1.000
_cell.angle_alpha   90.00
_cell.angle_beta   90.00
_cell.angle_gamma   90.00
#
_symmetry.space_group_name_H-M   'P 1'
#
loop_
_entity.id
_entity.type
_entity.pdbx_description
1 polymer ?
#
loop_
_entity_poly.entity_id
_entity_poly.type
_entity_poly.pdbx_seq_one_letter_code
_entity_poly.pdbx_strand_id
1 'polypeptide(L)'
;MVMLKTDEHLTPFIAHDIYVMEQFLKPERIKMIRDIWQEMLDYLESLLDRFMNDLPQDYRNRSLPEQPDIVWGERVIPNFRSTMEWLNESYIQRLNNDFDCYIGFSLGASTNGQREFSVDWMDEVEPEAAAKYQHLLFKAARLAEAIEHTIQQWSPGDLTHYFSQIGSHNSSFTYDPVIPPPLSYPVSRLNENIKVKADEKIPQTGFYLPNLPDSFPLFMWVSNNDVWELAGETRIPENDPEYPGSRILAPCTWTLIESVADTGNEHEHVTVFNVLAGQIATHSGYWFTIAKENSRQYFKQGEILPEIKSDWGEVYWQFDGEE
;
A
#
# COMPACT_ATOMS: atom_id res chain seq x y z
N MET A 1 -27.00 -17.23 -7.54
CA MET A 1 -27.70 -17.31 -6.24
C MET A 1 -26.95 -18.31 -5.38
N VAL A 2 -25.86 -17.87 -4.77
CA VAL A 2 -25.11 -18.67 -3.79
C VAL A 2 -25.67 -18.28 -2.44
N MET A 3 -26.38 -19.22 -1.81
CA MET A 3 -26.90 -19.08 -0.46
C MET A 3 -25.73 -19.33 0.49
N LEU A 4 -25.16 -18.28 1.08
CA LEU A 4 -24.08 -18.40 2.06
C LEU A 4 -24.66 -18.97 3.36
N LYS A 5 -24.13 -20.10 3.82
CA LYS A 5 -24.49 -20.73 5.11
C LYS A 5 -23.68 -20.09 6.24
N THR A 6 -24.24 -20.14 7.44
CA THR A 6 -23.82 -19.45 8.67
C THR A 6 -22.51 -19.93 9.32
N ASP A 7 -21.66 -20.69 8.63
CA ASP A 7 -20.35 -21.17 9.13
C ASP A 7 -19.33 -21.27 7.98
N GLU A 8 -19.26 -20.25 7.12
CA GLU A 8 -18.28 -20.22 6.03
C GLU A 8 -17.02 -19.48 6.44
N HIS A 9 -15.91 -20.22 6.55
CA HIS A 9 -14.56 -19.65 6.58
C HIS A 9 -14.33 -18.82 5.31
N LEU A 10 -13.62 -17.69 5.45
CA LEU A 10 -13.26 -16.86 4.30
C LEU A 10 -12.34 -17.64 3.36
N THR A 11 -12.40 -17.34 2.06
CA THR A 11 -11.50 -17.96 1.08
C THR A 11 -10.04 -17.62 1.45
N PRO A 12 -9.07 -18.51 1.16
CA PRO A 12 -7.66 -18.28 1.49
C PRO A 12 -7.09 -16.98 0.91
N PHE A 13 -7.66 -16.53 -0.23
CA PHE A 13 -7.32 -15.25 -0.86
C PHE A 13 -7.67 -14.06 0.03
N ILE A 14 -8.88 -14.03 0.60
CA ILE A 14 -9.29 -12.96 1.52
C ILE A 14 -8.43 -12.98 2.79
N ALA A 15 -8.10 -14.16 3.32
CA ALA A 15 -7.22 -14.26 4.49
C ALA A 15 -5.81 -13.70 4.22
N HIS A 16 -5.27 -13.92 3.03
CA HIS A 16 -4.02 -13.30 2.58
C HIS A 16 -4.13 -11.77 2.51
N ASP A 17 -5.18 -11.27 1.85
CA ASP A 17 -5.41 -9.84 1.66
C ASP A 17 -5.50 -9.11 3.01
N ILE A 18 -6.28 -9.66 3.96
CA ILE A 18 -6.41 -9.11 5.31
C ILE A 18 -5.06 -9.07 6.02
N TYR A 19 -4.29 -10.15 5.98
CA TYR A 19 -2.96 -10.18 6.62
C TYR A 19 -2.02 -9.10 6.06
N VAL A 20 -2.01 -8.93 4.73
CA VAL A 20 -1.18 -7.91 4.06
C VAL A 20 -1.64 -6.50 4.45
N MET A 21 -2.95 -6.24 4.42
CA MET A 21 -3.55 -4.98 4.85
C MET A 21 -3.22 -4.65 6.31
N GLU A 22 -3.25 -5.64 7.21
CA GLU A 22 -2.84 -5.48 8.61
C GLU A 22 -1.38 -5.01 8.73
N GLN A 23 -0.48 -5.51 7.88
CA GLN A 23 0.91 -5.05 7.89
C GLN A 23 1.03 -3.59 7.46
N PHE A 24 0.20 -3.14 6.52
CA PHE A 24 0.17 -1.74 6.11
C PHE A 24 -0.28 -0.81 7.24
N LEU A 25 -1.21 -1.25 8.10
CA LEU A 25 -1.78 -0.44 9.18
C LEU A 25 -0.98 -0.46 10.49
N LYS A 26 0.22 -1.05 10.49
CA LYS A 26 1.12 -1.09 11.65
C LYS A 26 1.76 0.29 11.93
N PRO A 27 1.96 0.67 13.20
CA PRO A 27 2.64 1.92 13.54
C PRO A 27 4.04 2.01 12.94
N GLU A 28 4.73 0.88 12.77
CA GLU A 28 6.04 0.80 12.12
C GLU A 28 6.01 1.32 10.67
N ARG A 29 4.88 1.14 9.96
CA ARG A 29 4.71 1.65 8.60
C ARG A 29 4.68 3.18 8.58
N ILE A 30 3.89 3.80 9.45
CA ILE A 30 3.84 5.28 9.58
C ILE A 30 5.20 5.82 10.00
N LYS A 31 5.88 5.16 10.94
CA LYS A 31 7.25 5.52 11.35
C LYS A 31 8.20 5.52 10.16
N MET A 32 8.16 4.50 9.31
CA MET A 32 9.03 4.40 8.15
C MET A 32 8.76 5.53 7.14
N ILE A 33 7.50 5.82 6.84
CA ILE A 33 7.11 6.93 5.96
C ILE A 33 7.65 8.25 6.51
N ARG A 34 7.39 8.50 7.79
CA ARG A 34 7.84 9.69 8.53
C ARG A 34 9.36 9.86 8.50
N ASP A 35 10.11 8.81 8.79
CA ASP A 35 11.57 8.87 8.84
C ASP A 35 12.18 9.14 7.45
N ILE A 36 11.60 8.55 6.39
CA ILE A 36 12.01 8.83 5.00
C ILE A 36 11.65 10.26 4.60
N TRP A 37 10.48 10.75 5.00
CA TRP A 37 10.06 12.12 4.73
C TRP A 37 10.96 13.13 5.44
N GLN A 38 11.35 12.87 6.69
CA GLN A 38 12.30 13.69 7.42
C GLN A 38 13.66 13.72 6.72
N GLU A 39 14.18 12.55 6.30
CA GLU A 39 15.44 12.47 5.55
C GLU A 39 15.38 13.30 4.25
N MET A 40 14.26 13.22 3.53
CA MET A 40 14.02 14.00 2.33
C MET A 40 14.00 15.50 2.62
N LEU A 41 13.28 15.92 3.65
CA LEU A 41 13.13 17.32 4.04
C LEU A 41 14.48 17.92 4.49
N ASP A 42 15.20 17.22 5.37
CA ASP A 42 16.52 17.65 5.84
C ASP A 42 17.51 17.80 4.67
N TYR A 43 17.45 16.87 3.71
CA TYR A 43 18.28 16.92 2.51
C TYR A 43 17.94 18.11 1.61
N LEU A 44 16.65 18.35 1.37
CA LEU A 44 16.16 19.47 0.57
C LEU A 44 16.50 20.83 1.18
N GLU A 45 16.35 20.98 2.49
CA GLU A 45 16.73 22.19 3.23
C GLU A 45 18.24 22.44 3.16
N SER A 46 19.06 21.39 3.34
CA SER A 46 20.51 21.46 3.19
C SER A 46 20.95 21.84 1.78
N LEU A 47 20.26 21.33 0.74
CA LEU A 47 20.51 21.74 -0.64
C LEU A 47 20.21 23.23 -0.84
N LEU A 48 19.05 23.71 -0.36
CA LEU A 48 18.67 25.10 -0.51
C LEU A 48 19.66 26.02 0.22
N ASP A 49 20.03 25.70 1.46
CA ASP A 49 21.01 26.46 2.22
C ASP A 49 22.36 26.55 1.51
N ARG A 50 22.84 25.45 0.91
CA ARG A 50 24.09 25.46 0.14
C ARG A 50 23.97 26.27 -1.14
N PHE A 51 22.88 26.13 -1.89
CA PHE A 51 22.61 26.94 -3.08
C PHE A 51 22.62 28.44 -2.76
N MET A 52 21.98 28.83 -1.65
CA MET A 52 21.91 30.23 -1.23
C MET A 52 23.25 30.80 -0.74
N ASN A 53 24.17 29.95 -0.31
CA ASN A 53 25.51 30.35 0.09
C ASN A 53 26.50 30.49 -1.09
N ASP A 54 26.21 29.88 -2.24
CA ASP A 54 27.03 29.93 -3.46
C ASP A 54 26.18 30.23 -4.69
N LEU A 55 25.57 31.43 -4.69
CA LEU A 55 24.63 31.82 -5.75
C LEU A 55 25.31 32.02 -7.11
N PRO A 56 24.78 31.42 -8.19
CA PRO A 56 25.20 31.72 -9.55
C PRO A 56 25.08 33.22 -9.87
N GLN A 57 26.03 33.76 -10.65
CA GLN A 57 26.03 35.20 -10.98
C GLN A 57 24.78 35.65 -11.75
N ASP A 58 24.19 34.77 -12.54
CA ASP A 58 22.99 35.02 -13.34
C ASP A 58 21.68 34.79 -12.56
N TYR A 59 21.75 34.33 -11.31
CA TYR A 59 20.63 33.76 -10.57
C TYR A 59 19.34 34.60 -10.60
N ARG A 60 19.45 35.89 -10.26
CA ARG A 60 18.28 36.79 -10.19
C ARG A 60 17.69 37.15 -11.55
N ASN A 61 18.35 36.79 -12.65
CA ASN A 61 17.84 36.97 -14.01
C ASN A 61 17.09 35.73 -14.52
N ARG A 62 17.11 34.61 -13.78
CA ARG A 62 16.39 33.39 -14.13
C ARG A 62 14.88 33.58 -13.97
N SER A 63 14.11 32.75 -14.67
CA SER A 63 12.65 32.80 -14.55
C SER A 63 12.21 32.39 -13.13
N LEU A 64 11.01 32.81 -12.71
CA LEU A 64 10.54 32.56 -11.35
C LEU A 64 10.57 31.07 -10.95
N PRO A 65 10.16 30.09 -11.81
CA PRO A 65 10.27 28.66 -11.49
C PRO A 65 11.69 28.13 -11.26
N GLU A 66 12.72 28.89 -11.66
CA GLU A 66 14.15 28.58 -11.52
C GLU A 66 14.80 29.35 -10.35
N GLN A 67 14.01 30.06 -9.54
CA GLN A 67 14.46 30.75 -8.34
C GLN A 67 14.03 30.00 -7.06
N PRO A 68 14.81 28.99 -6.61
CA PRO A 68 14.39 28.10 -5.54
C PRO A 68 14.18 28.79 -4.19
N ASP A 69 14.83 29.91 -3.88
CA ASP A 69 14.49 30.63 -2.64
C ASP A 69 13.04 31.09 -2.59
N ILE A 70 12.50 31.53 -3.73
CA ILE A 70 11.11 31.97 -3.82
C ILE A 70 10.17 30.77 -3.93
N VAL A 71 10.39 29.87 -4.89
CA VAL A 71 9.40 28.81 -5.17
C VAL A 71 9.55 27.63 -4.22
N TRP A 72 10.77 27.17 -3.94
CA TRP A 72 11.00 26.07 -2.99
C TRP A 72 11.02 26.56 -1.55
N GLY A 73 11.74 27.65 -1.26
CA GLY A 73 11.91 28.20 0.09
C GLY A 73 10.64 28.79 0.69
N GLU A 74 9.81 29.50 -0.08
CA GLU A 74 8.59 30.15 0.46
C GLU A 74 7.31 29.31 0.26
N ARG A 75 7.31 28.28 -0.59
CA ARG A 75 6.11 27.47 -0.87
C ARG A 75 6.28 25.98 -0.62
N VAL A 76 7.23 25.33 -1.31
CA VAL A 76 7.35 23.87 -1.26
C VAL A 76 7.82 23.38 0.11
N ILE A 77 8.94 23.90 0.60
CA ILE A 77 9.54 23.48 1.89
C ILE A 77 8.59 23.76 3.06
N PRO A 78 7.93 24.94 3.16
CA PRO A 78 6.91 25.15 4.19
C PRO A 78 5.77 24.12 4.16
N ASN A 79 5.28 23.76 2.97
CA ASN A 79 4.26 22.72 2.82
C ASN A 79 4.77 21.33 3.24
N PHE A 80 6.03 21.01 2.93
CA PHE A 80 6.65 19.76 3.35
C PHE A 80 6.90 19.71 4.85
N ARG A 81 7.19 20.84 5.50
CA ARG A 81 7.24 20.96 6.97
C ARG A 81 5.86 20.69 7.59
N SER A 82 4.79 21.28 7.06
CA SER A 82 3.42 20.94 7.51
C SER A 82 3.11 19.46 7.35
N THR A 83 3.54 18.85 6.25
CA THR A 83 3.38 17.40 6.03
C THR A 83 4.18 16.59 7.05
N MET A 84 5.38 17.03 7.40
CA MET A 84 6.21 16.39 8.42
C MET A 84 5.59 16.48 9.83
N GLU A 85 5.03 17.63 10.19
CA GLU A 85 4.25 17.81 11.43
C GLU A 85 3.06 16.84 11.48
N TRP A 86 2.28 16.77 10.40
CA TRP A 86 1.18 15.82 10.28
C TRP A 86 1.64 14.35 10.42
N LEU A 87 2.73 13.94 9.75
CA LEU A 87 3.27 12.57 9.89
C LEU A 87 3.71 12.26 11.32
N ASN A 88 4.26 13.24 12.05
CA ASN A 88 4.60 13.09 13.46
C ASN A 88 3.34 12.89 14.32
N GLU A 89 2.30 13.69 14.10
CA GLU A 89 1.02 13.59 14.80
C GLU A 89 0.32 12.26 14.52
N SER A 90 0.21 11.86 13.24
CA SER A 90 -0.37 10.58 12.84
C SER A 90 0.37 9.40 13.47
N TYR A 91 1.69 9.47 13.59
CA TYR A 91 2.46 8.42 14.27
C TYR A 91 2.13 8.33 15.77
N ILE A 92 2.04 9.48 16.46
CA ILE A 92 1.69 9.54 17.88
C ILE A 92 0.26 9.01 18.09
N GLN A 93 -0.69 9.44 17.27
CA GLN A 93 -2.08 8.95 17.31
C GLN A 93 -2.11 7.44 17.14
N ARG A 94 -1.42 6.92 16.12
CA ARG A 94 -1.38 5.47 15.86
C ARG A 94 -0.76 4.68 17.01
N LEU A 95 0.27 5.19 17.68
CA LEU A 95 0.85 4.56 18.89
C LEU A 95 -0.14 4.50 20.05
N ASN A 96 -1.11 5.40 20.10
CA ASN A 96 -2.20 5.41 21.08
C ASN A 96 -3.45 4.62 20.62
N ASN A 97 -3.34 3.85 19.52
CA ASN A 97 -4.47 3.18 18.85
C ASN A 97 -5.60 4.13 18.44
N ASP A 98 -5.26 5.39 18.18
CA ASP A 98 -6.16 6.33 17.53
C ASP A 98 -6.04 6.17 16.02
N PHE A 99 -7.13 5.71 15.40
CA PHE A 99 -7.22 5.43 13.97
C PHE A 99 -7.66 6.65 13.15
N ASP A 100 -8.03 7.76 13.79
CA ASP A 100 -8.28 9.03 13.11
C ASP A 100 -6.99 9.58 12.46
N CYS A 101 -5.83 9.02 12.79
CA CYS A 101 -4.57 9.26 12.09
C CYS A 101 -4.62 9.00 10.59
N TYR A 102 -5.58 8.19 10.14
CA TYR A 102 -5.79 7.81 8.75
C TYR A 102 -6.73 8.75 7.99
N ILE A 103 -7.38 9.70 8.66
CA ILE A 103 -8.23 10.70 8.02
C ILE A 103 -7.38 11.53 7.05
N GLY A 104 -7.74 11.48 5.77
CA GLY A 104 -7.03 12.22 4.72
C GLY A 104 -5.58 11.76 4.50
N PHE A 105 -5.25 10.50 4.84
CA PHE A 105 -3.90 9.97 4.70
C PHE A 105 -3.47 9.84 3.24
N SER A 106 -2.90 10.91 2.69
CA SER A 106 -2.36 10.95 1.32
C SER A 106 -1.22 11.95 1.21
N LEU A 107 -0.07 11.48 0.74
CA LEU A 107 1.06 12.34 0.40
C LEU A 107 0.92 12.98 -0.99
N GLY A 108 -0.06 12.55 -1.79
CA GLY A 108 -0.30 13.08 -3.14
C GLY A 108 -0.60 14.58 -3.13
N ALA A 109 -1.48 15.02 -2.22
CA ALA A 109 -1.84 16.44 -2.07
C ALA A 109 -0.63 17.31 -1.74
N SER A 110 0.28 16.83 -0.88
CA SER A 110 1.49 17.54 -0.49
C SER A 110 2.49 17.75 -1.63
N THR A 111 2.43 16.95 -2.70
CA THR A 111 3.41 16.98 -3.80
C THR A 111 2.91 17.63 -5.08
N ASN A 112 1.65 18.09 -5.13
CA ASN A 112 1.08 18.70 -6.33
C ASN A 112 1.75 20.03 -6.70
N GLY A 113 1.97 20.91 -5.71
CA GLY A 113 2.51 22.25 -5.95
C GLY A 113 3.99 22.28 -6.40
N GLN A 114 4.78 21.27 -6.07
CA GLN A 114 6.20 21.25 -6.45
C GLN A 114 6.43 20.86 -7.91
N ARG A 115 5.47 20.19 -8.56
CA ARG A 115 5.59 19.76 -9.97
C ARG A 115 5.70 20.92 -10.95
N GLU A 116 5.37 22.13 -10.51
CA GLU A 116 5.41 23.36 -11.29
C GLU A 116 6.79 24.06 -11.26
N PHE A 117 7.73 23.59 -10.43
CA PHE A 117 9.02 24.24 -10.20
C PHE A 117 10.18 23.35 -10.65
N SER A 118 11.26 23.98 -11.14
CA SER A 118 12.44 23.22 -11.57
C SER A 118 13.13 22.58 -10.38
N VAL A 119 13.65 21.36 -10.58
CA VAL A 119 14.54 20.64 -9.65
C VAL A 119 16.01 20.75 -10.05
N ASP A 120 16.32 21.34 -11.21
CA ASP A 120 17.67 21.36 -11.79
C ASP A 120 18.68 22.10 -10.89
N TRP A 121 18.20 23.08 -10.12
CA TRP A 121 19.00 23.80 -9.14
C TRP A 121 19.64 22.88 -8.09
N MET A 122 19.03 21.71 -7.80
CA MET A 122 19.60 20.72 -6.88
C MET A 122 20.89 20.15 -7.45
N ASP A 123 20.91 19.84 -8.75
CA ASP A 123 22.07 19.28 -9.44
C ASP A 123 23.17 20.32 -9.67
N GLU A 124 22.83 21.62 -9.63
CA GLU A 124 23.82 22.71 -9.56
C GLU A 124 24.58 22.70 -8.22
N VAL A 125 23.96 22.22 -7.12
CA VAL A 125 24.61 22.11 -5.80
C VAL A 125 25.51 20.89 -5.73
N GLU A 126 25.01 19.73 -6.14
CA GLU A 126 25.79 18.50 -6.26
C GLU A 126 25.18 17.54 -7.30
N PRO A 127 26.00 16.79 -8.06
CA PRO A 127 25.49 15.87 -9.06
C PRO A 127 24.53 14.82 -8.47
N GLU A 128 23.44 14.53 -9.20
CA GLU A 128 22.41 13.53 -8.85
C GLU A 128 21.56 13.88 -7.60
N ALA A 129 21.61 15.12 -7.14
CA ALA A 129 20.81 15.58 -6.01
C ALA A 129 19.31 15.53 -6.29
N ALA A 130 18.89 15.93 -7.49
CA ALA A 130 17.49 15.87 -7.90
C ALA A 130 16.99 14.41 -7.90
N ALA A 131 17.81 13.47 -8.39
CA ALA A 131 17.49 12.05 -8.40
C ALA A 131 17.35 11.48 -6.98
N LYS A 132 18.24 11.87 -6.05
CA LYS A 132 18.15 11.46 -4.63
C LYS A 132 16.90 12.03 -3.94
N TYR A 133 16.60 13.31 -4.15
CA TYR A 133 15.38 13.94 -3.65
C TYR A 133 14.13 13.19 -4.15
N GLN A 134 14.04 12.95 -5.46
CA GLN A 134 12.92 12.23 -6.07
C GLN A 134 12.81 10.80 -5.52
N HIS A 135 13.94 10.11 -5.35
CA HIS A 135 13.95 8.77 -4.77
C HIS A 135 13.30 8.73 -3.39
N LEU A 136 13.70 9.62 -2.48
CA LEU A 136 13.15 9.66 -1.13
C LEU A 136 11.66 10.04 -1.15
N LEU A 137 11.29 11.03 -1.97
CA LEU A 137 9.90 11.47 -2.13
C LEU A 137 9.00 10.33 -2.59
N PHE A 138 9.36 9.64 -3.67
CA PHE A 138 8.57 8.54 -4.21
C PHE A 138 8.55 7.34 -3.27
N LYS A 139 9.65 7.05 -2.58
CA LYS A 139 9.68 5.98 -1.58
C LYS A 139 8.68 6.22 -0.46
N ALA A 140 8.63 7.44 0.10
CA ALA A 140 7.63 7.79 1.11
C ALA A 140 6.20 7.73 0.55
N ALA A 141 5.97 8.27 -0.65
CA ALA A 141 4.65 8.29 -1.30
C ALA A 141 4.11 6.87 -1.56
N ARG A 142 4.95 5.96 -2.09
CA ARG A 142 4.55 4.56 -2.37
C ARG A 142 4.19 3.80 -1.10
N LEU A 143 4.93 4.02 -0.02
CA LEU A 143 4.62 3.44 1.29
C LEU A 143 3.29 3.97 1.85
N ALA A 144 2.99 5.25 1.62
CA ALA A 144 1.74 5.86 2.03
C ALA A 144 0.53 5.40 1.19
N GLU A 145 0.71 5.20 -0.12
CA GLU A 145 -0.33 4.68 -1.03
C GLU A 145 -0.89 3.33 -0.54
N ALA A 146 -0.04 2.45 0.01
CA ALA A 146 -0.49 1.17 0.57
C ALA A 146 -1.45 1.34 1.77
N ILE A 147 -1.20 2.34 2.63
CA ILE A 147 -2.13 2.71 3.71
C ILE A 147 -3.41 3.30 3.11
N GLU A 148 -3.26 4.25 2.19
CA GLU A 148 -4.38 4.94 1.55
C GLU A 148 -5.37 3.96 0.91
N HIS A 149 -4.87 3.01 0.12
CA HIS A 149 -5.69 1.96 -0.49
C HIS A 149 -6.33 1.04 0.55
N THR A 150 -5.64 0.73 1.65
CA THR A 150 -6.19 -0.13 2.71
C THR A 150 -7.40 0.48 3.42
N ILE A 151 -7.46 1.81 3.52
CA ILE A 151 -8.56 2.55 4.16
C ILE A 151 -9.59 3.11 3.16
N GLN A 152 -9.28 3.15 1.86
CA GLN A 152 -10.18 3.64 0.83
C GLN A 152 -10.74 2.52 -0.04
N GLN A 153 -9.87 1.71 -0.64
CA GLN A 153 -10.22 0.55 -1.46
C GLN A 153 -8.99 -0.15 -2.04
N TRP A 154 -9.12 -1.47 -2.14
CA TRP A 154 -8.38 -2.35 -3.02
C TRP A 154 -9.36 -3.02 -4.00
N SER A 155 -8.83 -3.64 -5.05
CA SER A 155 -9.55 -4.48 -6.01
C SER A 155 -9.14 -5.94 -5.86
N PRO A 156 -10.03 -6.89 -6.22
CA PRO A 156 -9.64 -8.29 -6.36
C PRO A 156 -8.40 -8.44 -7.24
N GLY A 157 -7.37 -9.12 -6.73
CA GLY A 157 -6.08 -9.29 -7.41
C GLY A 157 -5.01 -8.26 -7.06
N ASP A 158 -5.34 -7.13 -6.44
CA ASP A 158 -4.38 -6.06 -6.18
C ASP A 158 -3.22 -6.54 -5.29
N LEU A 159 -3.53 -7.22 -4.19
CA LEU A 159 -2.53 -7.67 -3.23
C LEU A 159 -1.83 -8.98 -3.62
N THR A 160 -2.37 -9.71 -4.60
CA THR A 160 -1.81 -10.99 -5.06
C THR A 160 -1.00 -10.87 -6.36
N HIS A 161 -1.43 -10.03 -7.30
CA HIS A 161 -0.84 -9.91 -8.64
C HIS A 161 -0.28 -8.51 -8.95
N TYR A 162 -0.83 -7.47 -8.31
CA TYR A 162 -0.64 -6.08 -8.70
C TYR A 162 0.34 -5.36 -7.79
N PHE A 163 0.48 -5.75 -6.53
CA PHE A 163 1.48 -5.18 -5.63
C PHE A 163 2.92 -5.53 -6.06
N SER A 164 3.11 -6.58 -6.86
CA SER A 164 4.37 -6.82 -7.59
C SER A 164 4.55 -5.95 -8.84
N GLN A 165 3.48 -5.29 -9.34
CA GLN A 165 3.45 -4.52 -10.59
C GLN A 165 3.14 -3.02 -10.44
N ILE A 166 2.78 -2.49 -9.27
CA ILE A 166 2.64 -1.03 -9.02
C ILE A 166 4.01 -0.29 -9.20
N GLY A 167 5.10 -1.03 -9.42
CA GLY A 167 6.41 -0.53 -9.86
C GLY A 167 6.70 -0.57 -11.37
N SER A 168 5.77 -0.99 -12.26
CA SER A 168 6.17 -1.44 -13.61
C SER A 168 6.07 -0.43 -14.78
N HIS A 169 5.72 0.84 -14.57
CA HIS A 169 5.61 1.77 -15.72
C HIS A 169 6.80 2.71 -15.93
N ASN A 170 7.74 2.80 -14.98
CA ASN A 170 9.07 3.39 -15.13
C ASN A 170 9.60 3.63 -13.73
N SER A 171 10.61 2.89 -13.25
CA SER A 171 11.64 3.42 -12.35
C SER A 171 12.46 2.32 -11.68
N SER A 172 13.73 2.66 -11.50
CA SER A 172 14.76 2.02 -10.69
C SER A 172 14.47 1.99 -9.17
N PHE A 173 13.20 1.99 -8.73
CA PHE A 173 12.87 2.05 -7.31
C PHE A 173 12.78 0.66 -6.70
N THR A 174 13.62 0.43 -5.68
CA THR A 174 13.63 -0.81 -4.91
C THR A 174 12.35 -0.93 -4.09
N TYR A 175 11.76 -2.12 -4.17
CA TYR A 175 10.50 -2.54 -3.56
C TYR A 175 10.36 -2.11 -2.09
N ASP A 176 9.12 -1.85 -1.66
CA ASP A 176 8.70 -2.03 -0.28
C ASP A 176 9.25 -3.39 0.21
N PRO A 177 9.91 -3.51 1.39
CA PRO A 177 10.28 -4.82 1.91
C PRO A 177 9.10 -5.79 1.76
N VAL A 178 9.30 -6.83 0.94
CA VAL A 178 8.32 -7.88 0.67
C VAL A 178 7.72 -8.29 2.00
N ILE A 179 6.42 -8.06 2.18
CA ILE A 179 5.71 -8.53 3.38
C ILE A 179 5.86 -10.05 3.36
N PRO A 180 6.63 -10.65 4.29
CA PRO A 180 6.82 -12.09 4.26
C PRO A 180 5.46 -12.75 4.54
N PRO A 181 5.11 -13.82 3.80
CA PRO A 181 3.93 -14.59 4.15
C PRO A 181 4.11 -15.13 5.58
N PRO A 182 3.02 -15.18 6.37
CA PRO A 182 3.09 -15.76 7.70
C PRO A 182 3.27 -17.27 7.60
N LEU A 183 3.73 -17.91 8.69
CA LEU A 183 3.82 -19.38 8.77
C LEU A 183 2.46 -20.06 8.55
N SER A 184 1.39 -19.38 8.97
CA SER A 184 0.01 -19.70 8.68
C SER A 184 -0.81 -18.41 8.69
N TYR A 185 -1.78 -18.29 7.78
CA TYR A 185 -2.70 -17.16 7.81
C TYR A 185 -3.66 -17.27 9.00
N PRO A 186 -4.04 -16.15 9.62
CA PRO A 186 -5.05 -16.15 10.67
C PRO A 186 -6.37 -16.70 10.14
N VAL A 187 -6.99 -17.61 10.89
CA VAL A 187 -8.32 -18.10 10.56
C VAL A 187 -9.31 -16.98 10.87
N SER A 188 -9.99 -16.52 9.84
CA SER A 188 -10.94 -15.42 9.91
C SER A 188 -12.33 -15.88 9.48
N ARG A 189 -13.36 -15.28 10.08
CA ARG A 189 -14.76 -15.53 9.71
C ARG A 189 -15.55 -14.23 9.66
N LEU A 190 -16.70 -14.27 9.00
CA LEU A 190 -17.68 -13.20 9.05
C LEU A 190 -18.44 -13.23 10.38
N ASN A 191 -18.42 -12.13 11.12
CA ASN A 191 -19.24 -11.96 12.30
C ASN A 191 -20.63 -11.44 11.90
N GLU A 192 -21.56 -12.37 11.69
CA GLU A 192 -22.94 -12.09 11.28
C GLU A 192 -23.73 -11.21 12.26
N ASN A 193 -23.24 -11.02 13.50
CA ASN A 193 -23.87 -10.15 14.49
C ASN A 193 -23.44 -8.67 14.34
N ILE A 194 -22.36 -8.40 13.60
CA ILE A 194 -21.83 -7.05 13.41
C ILE A 194 -21.90 -6.71 11.92
N LYS A 195 -22.98 -5.99 11.58
CA LYS A 195 -23.24 -5.48 10.24
C LYS A 195 -23.51 -3.98 10.29
N VAL A 196 -23.15 -3.30 9.21
CA VAL A 196 -23.39 -1.86 9.05
C VAL A 196 -23.71 -1.57 7.59
N LYS A 197 -24.75 -0.77 7.34
CA LYS A 197 -25.07 -0.29 5.98
C LYS A 197 -24.30 0.98 5.68
N ALA A 198 -24.16 1.28 4.39
CA ALA A 198 -23.71 2.61 3.97
C ALA A 198 -24.52 3.71 4.69
N ASP A 199 -23.83 4.78 5.11
CA ASP A 199 -24.33 5.91 5.89
C ASP A 199 -24.74 5.60 7.35
N GLU A 200 -24.54 4.38 7.86
CA GLU A 200 -24.70 4.05 9.28
C GLU A 200 -23.37 4.18 10.04
N LYS A 201 -23.45 4.50 11.34
CA LYS A 201 -22.25 4.60 12.19
C LYS A 201 -21.53 3.26 12.30
N ILE A 202 -20.21 3.29 12.12
CA ILE A 202 -19.35 2.11 12.25
C ILE A 202 -19.41 1.61 13.70
N PRO A 203 -19.86 0.36 13.95
CA PRO A 203 -20.08 -0.12 15.31
C PRO A 203 -18.80 -0.56 16.01
N GLN A 204 -17.78 -0.95 15.24
CA GLN A 204 -16.52 -1.49 15.74
C GLN A 204 -15.38 -1.24 14.75
N THR A 205 -14.17 -1.00 15.25
CA THR A 205 -12.98 -0.91 14.40
C THR A 205 -12.54 -2.28 13.91
N GLY A 206 -12.29 -2.42 12.61
CA GLY A 206 -11.79 -3.66 12.00
C GLY A 206 -11.95 -3.69 10.49
N PHE A 207 -11.66 -4.85 9.90
CA PHE A 207 -11.91 -5.09 8.49
C PHE A 207 -13.35 -5.57 8.28
N TYR A 208 -13.97 -5.11 7.21
CA TYR A 208 -15.32 -5.49 6.85
C TYR A 208 -15.36 -5.97 5.41
N LEU A 209 -16.14 -7.02 5.15
CA LEU A 209 -16.43 -7.50 3.80
C LEU A 209 -17.81 -6.98 3.35
N PRO A 210 -17.91 -6.36 2.16
CA PRO A 210 -19.21 -5.92 1.64
C PRO A 210 -19.95 -7.08 0.98
N ASN A 211 -21.27 -7.06 1.04
CA ASN A 211 -22.13 -8.09 0.44
C ASN A 211 -22.37 -7.93 -1.08
N LEU A 212 -21.38 -7.41 -1.81
CA LEU A 212 -21.44 -7.20 -3.25
C LEU A 212 -20.43 -8.13 -3.98
N PRO A 213 -20.76 -8.63 -5.18
CA PRO A 213 -19.81 -9.37 -5.99
C PRO A 213 -18.63 -8.48 -6.44
N ASP A 214 -17.49 -9.09 -6.72
CA ASP A 214 -16.28 -8.44 -7.26
C ASP A 214 -15.81 -7.22 -6.44
N SER A 215 -16.07 -7.28 -5.14
CA SER A 215 -15.73 -6.27 -4.15
C SER A 215 -14.58 -6.76 -3.26
N PHE A 216 -14.09 -5.89 -2.38
CA PHE A 216 -12.92 -6.16 -1.55
C PHE A 216 -13.14 -5.71 -0.10
N PRO A 217 -12.50 -6.36 0.90
CA PRO A 217 -12.53 -5.88 2.27
C PRO A 217 -12.03 -4.44 2.42
N LEU A 218 -12.54 -3.73 3.43
CA LEU A 218 -12.11 -2.39 3.78
C LEU A 218 -11.82 -2.29 5.27
N PHE A 219 -10.75 -1.57 5.64
CA PHE A 219 -10.54 -1.20 7.04
C PHE A 219 -11.43 0.00 7.40
N MET A 220 -12.31 -0.17 8.37
CA MET A 220 -13.17 0.89 8.91
C MET A 220 -12.97 0.99 10.43
N TRP A 221 -13.11 2.20 10.97
CA TRP A 221 -12.87 2.44 12.40
C TRP A 221 -13.96 3.29 13.03
N VAL A 222 -14.13 3.12 14.34
CA VAL A 222 -14.92 4.04 15.14
C VAL A 222 -14.14 5.36 15.24
N SER A 223 -14.70 6.41 14.64
CA SER A 223 -14.09 7.73 14.56
C SER A 223 -14.82 8.73 15.46
N ASN A 224 -14.11 9.75 15.96
CA ASN A 224 -14.75 10.92 16.57
C ASN A 224 -15.08 12.01 15.55
N ASN A 225 -14.80 11.78 14.27
CA ASN A 225 -15.09 12.69 13.18
C ASN A 225 -16.45 12.37 12.54
N ASP A 226 -17.35 13.35 12.49
CA ASP A 226 -18.72 13.21 11.97
C ASP A 226 -18.81 12.70 10.51
N VAL A 227 -17.74 12.85 9.71
CA VAL A 227 -17.70 12.38 8.31
C VAL A 227 -17.16 10.95 8.23
N TRP A 228 -16.12 10.63 8.99
CA TRP A 228 -15.45 9.32 8.95
C TRP A 228 -16.04 8.30 9.92
N GLU A 229 -17.04 8.69 10.73
CA GLU A 229 -17.78 7.76 11.59
C GLU A 229 -18.80 6.89 10.84
N LEU A 230 -19.08 7.19 9.57
CA LEU A 230 -20.08 6.49 8.76
C LEU A 230 -19.44 5.47 7.81
N ALA A 231 -20.07 4.31 7.66
CA ALA A 231 -19.66 3.32 6.67
C ALA A 231 -19.92 3.86 5.26
N GLY A 232 -18.91 3.78 4.39
CA GLY A 232 -18.99 4.26 3.01
C GLY A 232 -19.65 3.28 2.04
N GLU A 233 -19.82 3.74 0.80
CA GLU A 233 -20.08 2.89 -0.36
C GLU A 233 -18.78 2.19 -0.82
N THR A 234 -18.89 1.11 -1.60
CA THR A 234 -17.72 0.45 -2.19
C THR A 234 -17.76 0.52 -3.71
N ARG A 235 -16.59 0.47 -4.36
CA ARG A 235 -16.52 0.46 -5.82
C ARG A 235 -16.74 -0.94 -6.38
N ILE A 236 -17.64 -1.04 -7.34
CA ILE A 236 -17.87 -2.25 -8.14
C ILE A 236 -17.61 -1.97 -9.62
N PRO A 237 -17.25 -2.98 -10.43
CA PRO A 237 -17.17 -2.83 -11.87
C PRO A 237 -18.48 -2.26 -12.43
N GLU A 238 -18.35 -1.23 -13.24
CA GLU A 238 -19.48 -0.68 -13.99
C GLU A 238 -19.68 -1.54 -15.23
N ASN A 239 -20.94 -1.92 -15.50
CA ASN A 239 -21.32 -2.66 -16.70
C ASN A 239 -21.47 -1.71 -17.91
N ASP A 240 -20.47 -0.86 -18.15
CA ASP A 240 -20.42 0.05 -19.29
C ASP A 240 -19.61 -0.57 -20.45
N PRO A 241 -20.25 -0.89 -21.60
CA PRO A 241 -19.55 -1.40 -22.78
C PRO A 241 -18.60 -0.39 -23.46
N GLU A 242 -18.80 0.91 -23.26
CA GLU A 242 -17.98 2.00 -23.82
C GLU A 242 -16.73 2.23 -22.97
N TYR A 243 -16.83 2.01 -21.66
CA TYR A 243 -15.73 2.17 -20.70
C TYR A 243 -15.44 0.87 -19.94
N PRO A 244 -14.98 -0.20 -20.62
CA PRO A 244 -14.64 -1.45 -19.95
C PRO A 244 -13.56 -1.21 -18.87
N GLY A 245 -13.89 -1.52 -17.63
CA GLY A 245 -13.03 -1.31 -16.45
C GLY A 245 -13.37 -0.06 -15.62
N SER A 246 -14.35 0.74 -16.04
CA SER A 246 -14.95 1.79 -15.20
C SER A 246 -15.56 1.18 -13.93
N ARG A 247 -15.69 2.01 -12.88
CA ARG A 247 -16.18 1.60 -11.57
C ARG A 247 -17.13 2.65 -11.02
N ILE A 248 -18.22 2.19 -10.40
CA ILE A 248 -19.19 3.03 -9.70
C ILE A 248 -19.17 2.75 -8.21
N LEU A 249 -19.50 3.76 -7.41
CA LEU A 249 -19.79 3.56 -6.00
C LEU A 249 -21.18 2.93 -5.87
N ALA A 250 -21.28 1.91 -5.04
CA ALA A 250 -22.53 1.21 -4.76
C ALA A 250 -22.73 1.06 -3.25
N PRO A 251 -23.93 1.40 -2.72
CA PRO A 251 -24.24 1.16 -1.32
C PRO A 251 -24.34 -0.34 -1.05
N CYS A 252 -23.85 -0.77 0.11
CA CYS A 252 -23.82 -2.16 0.50
C CYS A 252 -24.08 -2.34 2.00
N THR A 253 -24.17 -3.59 2.42
CA THR A 253 -24.06 -3.98 3.82
C THR A 253 -22.69 -4.60 4.04
N TRP A 254 -21.96 -4.04 4.98
CA TRP A 254 -20.66 -4.49 5.43
C TRP A 254 -20.82 -5.45 6.60
N THR A 255 -20.12 -6.58 6.59
CA THR A 255 -20.05 -7.52 7.71
C THR A 255 -18.63 -7.55 8.26
N LEU A 256 -18.48 -7.43 9.58
CA LEU A 256 -17.16 -7.45 10.22
C LEU A 256 -16.46 -8.79 9.97
N ILE A 257 -15.18 -8.75 9.65
CA ILE A 257 -14.28 -9.89 9.64
C ILE A 257 -13.61 -9.96 11.01
N GLU A 258 -13.76 -11.09 11.71
CA GLU A 258 -13.08 -11.33 12.99
C GLU A 258 -12.08 -12.48 12.90
N SER A 259 -10.94 -12.31 13.57
CA SER A 259 -9.98 -13.39 13.81
C SER A 259 -10.55 -14.32 14.88
N VAL A 260 -10.61 -15.62 14.59
CA VAL A 260 -11.13 -16.65 15.52
C VAL A 260 -10.03 -17.37 16.30
N ALA A 261 -8.75 -17.17 15.96
CA ALA A 261 -7.59 -17.57 16.77
C ALA A 261 -6.28 -16.97 16.23
N ASP A 262 -5.38 -16.52 17.11
CA ASP A 262 -4.00 -16.10 16.76
C ASP A 262 -3.11 -17.27 16.31
N THR A 263 -3.52 -18.49 16.68
CA THR A 263 -2.92 -19.74 16.25
C THR A 263 -4.08 -20.69 15.93
N GLY A 264 -4.33 -20.94 14.64
CA GLY A 264 -5.13 -22.09 14.25
C GLY A 264 -4.51 -23.32 14.90
N ASN A 265 -5.30 -24.02 15.73
CA ASN A 265 -4.90 -25.30 16.29
C ASN A 265 -4.35 -26.20 15.18
N GLU A 266 -3.34 -26.98 15.56
CA GLU A 266 -2.71 -28.02 14.77
C GLU A 266 -3.74 -28.75 13.88
N HIS A 267 -3.45 -28.82 12.58
CA HIS A 267 -4.23 -29.43 11.50
C HIS A 267 -5.22 -28.54 10.72
N GLU A 268 -4.76 -27.38 10.25
CA GLU A 268 -5.15 -26.85 8.93
C GLU A 268 -4.03 -25.94 8.42
N HIS A 269 -3.07 -26.53 7.69
CA HIS A 269 -2.02 -25.78 7.02
C HIS A 269 -2.66 -24.93 5.92
N VAL A 270 -2.83 -23.63 6.16
CA VAL A 270 -3.23 -22.70 5.09
C VAL A 270 -2.08 -22.62 4.09
N THR A 271 -2.36 -23.09 2.87
CA THR A 271 -1.39 -23.23 1.79
C THR A 271 -0.82 -21.86 1.42
N VAL A 272 0.49 -21.65 1.57
CA VAL A 272 1.19 -20.51 0.96
C VAL A 272 1.21 -20.75 -0.54
N PHE A 273 0.53 -19.88 -1.29
CA PHE A 273 0.34 -20.04 -2.74
C PHE A 273 1.42 -19.36 -3.59
N ASN A 274 2.29 -18.53 -3.02
CA ASN A 274 3.34 -17.81 -3.76
C ASN A 274 4.65 -17.78 -2.96
N VAL A 275 5.76 -18.16 -3.58
CA VAL A 275 7.08 -18.25 -2.96
C VAL A 275 8.15 -17.69 -3.90
N LEU A 276 9.05 -16.85 -3.40
CA LEU A 276 10.16 -16.29 -4.17
C LEU A 276 11.13 -17.39 -4.63
N ALA A 277 11.61 -17.30 -5.86
CA ALA A 277 12.63 -18.19 -6.38
C ALA A 277 13.91 -18.14 -5.53
N GLY A 278 14.50 -19.29 -5.24
CA GLY A 278 15.60 -19.45 -4.27
C GLY A 278 15.13 -19.74 -2.84
N GLN A 279 13.83 -19.56 -2.53
CA GLN A 279 13.24 -19.98 -1.25
C GLN A 279 12.72 -21.43 -1.33
N ILE A 280 12.36 -21.98 -0.18
CA ILE A 280 11.83 -23.35 -0.06
C ILE A 280 10.35 -23.43 -0.44
N ALA A 281 9.96 -24.47 -1.19
CA ALA A 281 8.59 -24.83 -1.44
C ALA A 281 7.91 -25.15 -0.11
N THR A 282 6.82 -24.46 0.19
CA THR A 282 6.11 -24.56 1.47
C THR A 282 5.24 -25.81 1.56
N HIS A 283 4.84 -26.37 0.41
CA HIS A 283 3.99 -27.56 0.28
C HIS A 283 4.48 -28.43 -0.89
N SER A 284 4.21 -29.74 -0.82
CA SER A 284 4.45 -30.64 -1.95
C SER A 284 3.33 -30.48 -2.97
N GLY A 285 3.64 -30.35 -4.25
CA GLY A 285 2.66 -30.19 -5.31
C GLY A 285 3.25 -29.52 -6.54
N TYR A 286 2.41 -29.16 -7.50
CA TYR A 286 2.80 -28.45 -8.69
C TYR A 286 2.95 -26.95 -8.40
N TRP A 287 4.03 -26.39 -8.91
CA TRP A 287 4.32 -24.96 -8.86
C TRP A 287 4.63 -24.49 -10.27
N PHE A 288 4.26 -23.26 -10.61
CA PHE A 288 4.63 -22.63 -11.89
C PHE A 288 5.09 -21.20 -11.67
N THR A 289 5.73 -20.63 -12.68
CA THR A 289 6.06 -19.20 -12.71
C THR A 289 5.79 -18.61 -14.09
N ILE A 290 5.32 -17.37 -14.11
CA ILE A 290 5.12 -16.62 -15.35
C ILE A 290 6.43 -16.19 -16.01
N ALA A 291 7.55 -16.22 -15.27
CA ALA A 291 8.86 -15.83 -15.78
C ALA A 291 9.44 -16.81 -16.82
N LYS A 292 8.84 -18.01 -16.94
CA LYS A 292 9.25 -19.03 -17.89
C LYS A 292 8.04 -19.79 -18.41
N GLU A 293 7.90 -19.84 -19.73
CA GLU A 293 6.86 -20.64 -20.37
C GLU A 293 7.02 -22.13 -20.03
N ASN A 294 5.91 -22.83 -19.79
CA ASN A 294 5.88 -24.24 -19.38
C ASN A 294 6.74 -24.55 -18.13
N SER A 295 6.74 -23.64 -17.16
CA SER A 295 7.47 -23.78 -15.89
C SER A 295 6.82 -24.71 -14.88
N ARG A 296 5.56 -25.14 -15.10
CA ARG A 296 4.82 -25.99 -14.17
C ARG A 296 5.60 -27.27 -13.86
N GLN A 297 5.98 -27.44 -12.60
CA GLN A 297 6.76 -28.58 -12.15
C GLN A 297 6.37 -28.96 -10.72
N TYR A 298 6.43 -30.25 -10.41
CA TYR A 298 6.22 -30.75 -9.06
C TYR A 298 7.45 -30.51 -8.18
N PHE A 299 7.24 -29.95 -6.99
CA PHE A 299 8.24 -29.81 -5.93
C PHE A 299 7.73 -30.46 -4.66
N LYS A 300 8.63 -31.04 -3.87
CA LYS A 300 8.33 -31.49 -2.51
C LYS A 300 8.51 -30.35 -1.53
N GLN A 301 7.75 -30.39 -0.45
CA GLN A 301 7.93 -29.47 0.66
C GLN A 301 9.39 -29.49 1.14
N GLY A 302 9.98 -28.30 1.28
CA GLY A 302 11.37 -28.10 1.67
C GLY A 302 12.37 -28.09 0.51
N GLU A 303 11.95 -28.40 -0.73
CA GLU A 303 12.81 -28.25 -1.91
C GLU A 303 12.95 -26.76 -2.30
N ILE A 304 14.13 -26.37 -2.74
CA ILE A 304 14.38 -24.99 -3.18
C ILE A 304 13.74 -24.77 -4.55
N LEU A 305 12.88 -23.76 -4.64
CA LEU A 305 12.29 -23.35 -5.90
C LEU A 305 13.34 -22.68 -6.79
N PRO A 306 13.50 -23.09 -8.06
CA PRO A 306 14.62 -22.65 -8.88
C PRO A 306 14.64 -21.14 -9.13
N GLU A 307 15.81 -20.54 -8.96
CA GLU A 307 16.09 -19.20 -9.49
C GLU A 307 16.00 -19.21 -11.02
N ILE A 308 15.17 -18.32 -11.55
CA ILE A 308 15.05 -18.10 -12.99
C ILE A 308 15.55 -16.68 -13.23
N LYS A 309 16.55 -16.54 -14.11
CA LYS A 309 16.98 -15.22 -14.56
C LYS A 309 15.84 -14.60 -15.37
N SER A 310 15.36 -13.47 -14.90
CA SER A 310 14.35 -12.66 -15.55
C SER A 310 14.92 -11.26 -15.76
N ASP A 311 14.69 -10.69 -16.93
CA ASP A 311 14.99 -9.28 -17.22
C ASP A 311 13.95 -8.34 -16.56
N TRP A 312 12.91 -8.91 -15.92
CA TRP A 312 11.72 -8.23 -15.41
C TRP A 312 11.61 -8.21 -13.87
N GLY A 313 12.69 -8.50 -13.15
CA GLY A 313 12.74 -8.48 -11.69
C GLY A 313 12.77 -9.86 -11.02
N GLU A 314 12.41 -9.91 -9.75
CA GLU A 314 12.39 -11.13 -8.94
C GLU A 314 11.33 -12.12 -9.43
N VAL A 315 11.66 -13.42 -9.43
CA VAL A 315 10.78 -14.48 -9.93
C VAL A 315 10.06 -15.14 -8.78
N TYR A 316 8.73 -15.22 -8.86
CA TYR A 316 7.90 -15.95 -7.89
C TYR A 316 7.34 -17.22 -8.51
N TRP A 317 7.34 -18.29 -7.72
CA TRP A 317 6.68 -19.55 -8.01
C TRP A 317 5.34 -19.59 -7.29
N GLN A 318 4.29 -19.96 -8.03
CA GLN A 318 2.91 -20.03 -7.58
C GLN A 318 2.48 -21.49 -7.47
N PHE A 319 1.81 -21.86 -6.38
CA PHE A 319 1.30 -23.20 -6.16
C PHE A 319 0.04 -23.44 -6.98
N ASP A 320 -0.01 -24.57 -7.69
CA ASP A 320 -1.05 -24.95 -8.64
C ASP A 320 -1.78 -26.24 -8.24
N GLY A 321 -1.65 -26.66 -6.98
CA GLY A 321 -2.31 -27.84 -6.43
C GLY A 321 -1.44 -29.11 -6.45
N GLU A 322 -2.00 -30.21 -5.94
CA GLU A 322 -1.28 -31.49 -5.79
C GLU A 322 -1.38 -32.42 -7.01
N GLU A 323 -2.25 -32.12 -7.98
CA GLU A 323 -2.54 -32.92 -9.19
C GLU A 323 -2.17 -32.21 -10.50
#